data_AF-A0A7J2LMV5-F1
#
_entry.id   AF-A0A7J2LMV5-F1
#
_cell.length_a   1.000
_cell.length_b   1.000
_cell.length_c   1.000
_cell.angle_alpha   90.00
_cell.angle_beta   90.00
_cell.angle_gamma   90.00
#
_symmetry.space_group_name_H-M   'P 1'
#
loop_
_entity.id
_entity.type
_entity.pdbx_description
1 polymer ?
#
loop_
_entity_poly.entity_id
_entity_poly.type
_entity_poly.pdbx_seq_one_letter_code
_entity_poly.pdbx_strand_id
1 'polypeptide(L)'
;HHLENLICELTFRCKDILNGYNLLCQAVNAVTGWVFTWDEGMTVGRRIVHLLRAFNVRDRIKGREVDRPSPRYGSAPDAGMGWLR
;
A
#
# COMPACT_ATOMS: atom_id res chain seq x y z
N HIS A 1 -8.86 13.52 -9.97
CA HIS A 1 -7.39 13.61 -9.73
C HIS A 1 -7.00 13.74 -8.26
N HIS A 2 -7.27 14.85 -7.55
CA HIS A 2 -6.78 14.99 -6.15
C HIS A 2 -7.45 14.02 -5.14
N LEU A 3 -8.74 13.71 -5.34
CA LEU A 3 -9.51 12.78 -4.50
C LEU A 3 -9.14 11.31 -4.73
N GLU A 4 -8.80 10.93 -5.96
CA GLU A 4 -8.42 9.56 -6.32
C GLU A 4 -7.05 9.18 -5.74
N ASN A 5 -6.12 10.14 -5.73
CA ASN A 5 -4.81 9.98 -5.08
C ASN A 5 -4.95 9.77 -3.57
N LEU A 6 -5.92 10.45 -2.94
CA LEU A 6 -6.18 10.33 -1.51
C LEU A 6 -6.64 8.90 -1.17
N ILE A 7 -7.54 8.31 -1.97
CA ILE A 7 -8.06 6.93 -1.80
C ILE A 7 -6.96 5.87 -2.00
N CYS A 8 -6.03 6.10 -2.93
CA CYS A 8 -4.88 5.21 -3.13
C CYS A 8 -3.83 5.33 -2.01
N GLU A 9 -3.53 6.54 -1.51
CA GLU A 9 -2.65 6.71 -0.35
C GLU A 9 -3.26 6.10 0.93
N LEU A 10 -4.59 6.25 1.09
CA LEU A 10 -5.41 5.68 2.17
C LEU A 10 -5.25 4.16 2.33
N THR A 11 -4.92 3.42 1.26
CA THR A 11 -4.92 1.95 1.26
C THR A 11 -3.54 1.29 1.34
N PHE A 12 -2.46 1.99 0.97
CA PHE A 12 -1.13 1.37 0.83
C PHE A 12 -0.11 1.76 1.90
N ARG A 13 -0.30 2.86 2.65
CA ARG A 13 0.65 3.31 3.69
C ARG A 13 0.35 2.66 5.05
N CYS A 14 0.69 1.38 5.19
CA CYS A 14 0.47 0.57 6.39
C CYS A 14 1.61 0.67 7.43
N LYS A 15 2.05 1.87 7.85
CA LYS A 15 3.12 1.97 8.88
C LYS A 15 2.82 2.79 10.14
N ASP A 16 1.79 3.62 10.17
CA ASP A 16 1.39 4.33 11.39
C ASP A 16 0.01 3.85 11.88
N ILE A 17 0.02 2.63 12.41
CA ILE A 17 -1.14 1.83 12.79
C ILE A 17 -1.75 2.38 14.09
N LEU A 18 -2.64 3.37 13.98
CA LEU A 18 -3.92 3.54 14.70
C LEU A 18 -4.45 4.98 14.55
N ASN A 19 -3.57 5.98 14.57
CA ASN A 19 -3.97 7.39 14.65
C ASN A 19 -4.33 8.01 13.29
N GLY A 20 -3.66 7.60 12.21
CA GLY A 20 -3.93 8.14 10.88
C GLY A 20 -5.30 7.74 10.34
N TYR A 21 -5.75 6.52 10.64
CA TYR A 21 -6.94 5.97 10.00
C TYR A 21 -8.26 6.65 10.41
N ASN A 22 -8.39 7.01 11.68
CA ASN A 22 -9.58 7.73 12.16
C ASN A 22 -9.73 9.10 11.50
N LEU A 23 -8.62 9.84 11.35
CA LEU A 23 -8.60 11.12 10.64
C LEU A 23 -8.96 10.97 9.17
N LEU A 24 -8.52 9.87 8.57
CA LEU A 24 -8.80 9.50 7.19
C LEU A 24 -10.28 9.17 6.95
N CYS A 25 -10.90 8.39 7.83
CA CYS A 25 -12.36 8.18 7.82
C CYS A 25 -13.11 9.50 7.97
N GLN A 26 -12.71 10.34 8.92
CA GLN A 26 -13.34 11.66 9.11
C GLN A 26 -13.22 12.55 7.88
N ALA A 27 -12.06 12.57 7.22
CA ALA A 27 -11.84 13.33 6.00
C ALA A 27 -12.72 12.82 4.83
N VAL A 28 -12.79 11.50 4.64
CA VAL A 28 -13.65 10.91 3.60
C VAL A 28 -15.12 11.24 3.90
N ASN A 29 -15.55 11.13 5.15
CA ASN A 29 -16.92 11.43 5.55
C ASN A 29 -17.26 12.91 5.34
N ALA A 30 -16.34 13.81 5.69
CA ALA A 30 -16.52 15.25 5.52
C ALA A 30 -16.61 15.66 4.04
N VAL A 31 -15.81 15.04 3.16
CA VAL A 31 -15.74 15.43 1.74
C VAL A 31 -16.84 14.75 0.91
N THR A 32 -17.15 13.49 1.19
CA THR A 32 -18.11 12.70 0.40
C THR A 32 -19.51 12.66 1.00
N GLY A 33 -19.66 13.02 2.27
CA GLY A 33 -20.92 12.88 3.03
C GLY A 33 -21.29 11.44 3.37
N TRP A 34 -20.43 10.47 3.07
CA TRP A 34 -20.66 9.06 3.41
C TRP A 34 -20.22 8.74 4.84
N VAL A 35 -20.83 7.75 5.47
CA VAL A 35 -20.39 7.25 6.78
C VAL A 35 -19.46 6.07 6.54
N PHE A 36 -18.17 6.34 6.42
CA PHE A 36 -17.14 5.35 6.14
C PHE A 36 -16.53 4.82 7.44
N THR A 37 -16.58 3.50 7.62
CA THR A 37 -16.03 2.80 8.79
C THR A 37 -14.71 2.09 8.47
N TRP A 38 -13.96 1.70 9.51
CA TRP A 38 -12.70 0.97 9.34
C TRP A 38 -12.84 -0.36 8.62
N ASP A 39 -13.85 -1.14 9.00
CA ASP A 39 -14.08 -2.45 8.39
C ASP A 39 -14.43 -2.35 6.90
N GLU A 40 -15.18 -1.31 6.53
CA GLU A 40 -15.47 -0.99 5.14
C GLU A 40 -14.21 -0.55 4.39
N GLY A 41 -13.39 0.32 4.98
CA GLY A 41 -12.12 0.75 4.38
C GLY A 41 -11.16 -0.41 4.13
N MET A 42 -11.04 -1.33 5.09
CA MET A 42 -10.24 -2.54 4.93
C MET A 42 -10.81 -3.46 3.83
N THR A 43 -12.13 -3.58 3.74
CA THR A 43 -12.80 -4.38 2.70
C THR A 43 -12.61 -3.80 1.31
N VAL A 44 -12.77 -2.48 1.16
CA VAL A 44 -12.50 -1.76 -0.08
C VAL A 44 -11.03 -1.87 -0.46
N GLY A 45 -10.11 -1.70 0.49
CA GLY A 45 -8.68 -1.84 0.26
C GLY A 45 -8.28 -3.23 -0.22
N ARG A 46 -8.80 -4.29 0.42
CA ARG A 46 -8.61 -5.66 -0.05
C ARG A 46 -9.12 -5.85 -1.47
N ARG A 47 -10.30 -5.32 -1.81
CA ARG A 47 -10.83 -5.41 -3.17
C ARG A 47 -9.91 -4.74 -4.19
N ILE A 48 -9.40 -3.55 -3.89
CA ILE A 48 -8.48 -2.81 -4.78
C ILE A 48 -7.19 -3.61 -5.02
N VAL A 49 -6.55 -4.12 -3.95
CA VAL A 49 -5.30 -4.90 -4.08
C VAL A 49 -5.52 -6.17 -4.89
N HIS A 50 -6.63 -6.88 -4.69
CA HIS A 50 -6.96 -8.07 -5.49
C HIS A 50 -7.23 -7.74 -6.96
N LEU A 51 -7.90 -6.62 -7.26
CA LEU A 51 -8.12 -6.18 -8.63
C LEU A 51 -6.80 -5.80 -9.32
N LEU A 52 -5.92 -5.07 -8.63
CA LEU A 52 -4.58 -4.75 -9.14
C LEU A 52 -3.77 -6.03 -9.41
N ARG A 53 -3.85 -7.02 -8.52
CA ARG A 53 -3.20 -8.32 -8.74
C ARG A 53 -3.81 -9.06 -9.92
N ALA A 54 -5.13 -9.06 -10.08
CA ALA A 54 -5.81 -9.69 -11.21
C ALA A 54 -5.41 -9.05 -12.55
N PHE A 55 -5.26 -7.72 -12.58
CA PHE A 55 -4.74 -7.00 -13.75
C PHE A 55 -3.32 -7.47 -14.11
N ASN A 56 -2.41 -7.53 -13.14
CA ASN A 56 -1.03 -7.99 -13.36
C ASN A 56 -1.00 -9.45 -13.85
N VAL A 57 -1.85 -10.32 -13.30
CA VAL A 57 -1.95 -11.72 -13.73
C VAL A 57 -2.44 -11.82 -15.18
N ARG A 58 -3.40 -10.98 -15.59
CA ARG A 58 -3.87 -10.90 -16.98
C ARG A 58 -2.74 -10.50 -17.93
N ASP A 59 -1.85 -9.62 -17.52
CA ASP A 59 -0.67 -9.18 -18.29
C ASP A 59 0.56 -10.10 -18.12
N ARG A 60 0.34 -11.37 -17.73
CA ARG A 60 1.37 -12.41 -17.58
C ARG A 60 2.42 -12.16 -16.49
N ILE A 61 2.25 -11.15 -15.64
CA ILE A 61 3.03 -10.97 -14.41
C ILE A 61 2.40 -11.88 -13.34
N LYS A 62 2.82 -13.15 -13.35
CA LYS A 62 2.25 -14.20 -12.51
C LYS A 62 3.32 -14.93 -11.69
N GLY A 63 2.89 -15.43 -10.53
CA GLY A 63 3.70 -16.30 -9.68
C GLY A 63 4.42 -15.57 -8.54
N ARG A 64 4.93 -16.34 -7.60
CA ARG A 64 5.64 -15.81 -6.41
C ARG A 64 7.05 -15.31 -6.75
N GLU A 65 7.59 -15.75 -7.87
CA GLU A 65 8.96 -15.42 -8.31
C GLU A 65 9.13 -13.95 -8.65
N VAL A 66 8.09 -13.32 -9.21
CA VAL A 66 8.09 -11.88 -9.56
C VAL A 66 7.84 -10.98 -8.36
N ASP A 67 7.32 -11.52 -7.25
CA ASP A 67 7.07 -10.79 -6.00
C ASP A 67 8.29 -10.80 -5.07
N ARG A 68 9.43 -11.31 -5.55
CA ARG A 68 10.69 -11.34 -4.81
C ARG A 68 11.54 -10.12 -5.14
N PRO A 69 12.12 -9.46 -4.14
CA PRO A 69 13.09 -8.41 -4.39
C PRO A 69 14.32 -9.00 -5.08
N SER A 70 15.06 -8.16 -5.82
CA SER A 70 16.28 -8.59 -6.50
C SER A 70 17.28 -9.24 -5.52
N PRO A 71 18.11 -10.21 -5.95
CA PRO A 71 19.07 -10.87 -5.07
C PRO A 71 19.99 -9.91 -4.29
N ARG A 72 20.35 -8.78 -4.89
CA ARG A 72 21.14 -7.71 -4.25
C ARG A 72 20.46 -7.10 -3.02
N TYR A 73 19.14 -7.05 -3.00
CA TYR A 73 18.41 -6.50 -1.86
C TYR A 73 18.48 -7.43 -0.64
N GLY A 74 18.61 -8.75 -0.86
CA GLY A 74 18.73 -9.75 0.20
C GLY A 74 20.15 -10.19 0.51
N SER A 75 21.15 -9.71 -0.22
CA SER A 75 22.55 -10.05 0.03
C SER A 75 23.09 -9.29 1.24
N ALA A 76 24.09 -9.89 1.91
CA ALA A 76 24.87 -9.16 2.90
C ALA A 76 25.48 -7.91 2.21
N PRO A 77 25.41 -6.73 2.84
CA PRO A 77 26.01 -5.53 2.27
C PRO A 77 27.52 -5.72 2.14
N ASP A 78 28.07 -5.41 0.97
CA ASP A 78 29.49 -5.67 0.62
C ASP A 78 30.48 -4.93 1.54
N ALA A 79 30.06 -3.85 2.20
CA ALA A 79 30.79 -3.22 3.29
C ALA A 79 29.88 -2.27 4.10
N GLY A 80 29.87 -2.42 5.42
CA GLY A 80 29.45 -1.35 6.33
C GLY A 80 30.60 -0.34 6.54
N MET A 81 30.26 0.95 6.54
CA MET A 81 31.09 2.14 6.86
C MET A 81 32.59 2.04 6.51
N GLY A 82 32.90 2.19 5.22
CA GLY A 82 34.27 2.30 4.70
C GLY A 82 34.95 3.66 4.87
N TRP A 83 34.43 4.58 5.70
CA TRP A 83 34.94 5.95 5.84
C TRP A 83 35.66 6.24 7.19
N LEU A 84 35.93 5.22 8.02
CA LEU A 84 36.60 5.36 9.33
C LEU A 84 38.00 4.70 9.38
N ARG A 85 38.78 4.74 8.29
CA ARG A 85 40.18 4.31 8.33
C ARG A 85 41.09 5.40 7.79
#